data_AF-A0A922Z8P6-F1
#
_entry.id   AF-A0A922Z8P6-F1
#
_cell.length_a   1.000
_cell.length_b   1.000
_cell.length_c   1.000
_cell.angle_alpha   90.00
_cell.angle_beta   90.00
_cell.angle_gamma   90.00
#
_symmetry.space_group_name_H-M   'P 1'
#
loop_
_entity.id
_entity.type
_entity.pdbx_description
1 polymer ?
#
loop_
_entity_poly.entity_id
_entity_poly.type
_entity_poly.pdbx_seq_one_letter_code
_entity_poly.pdbx_strand_id
1 'polypeptide(L)' 'MAKRNLKVVRLIEPEMCLECRFAKTAEVELADGSMQRMIHCLRLDCDNWDYSSAEAAKSIIDEDQAA' A
#
# COMPACT_ATOMS: atom_id res chain seq x y z
N MET A 1 -16.91 -5.19 -0.81
CA MET A 1 -15.46 -5.42 -0.91
C MET A 1 -15.04 -6.34 0.23
N ALA A 2 -14.40 -7.48 -0.04
CA ALA A 2 -13.88 -8.34 1.01
C ALA A 2 -12.87 -7.54 1.86
N LYS A 3 -13.00 -7.56 3.19
CA LYS A 3 -12.03 -6.95 4.11
C LYS A 3 -10.68 -7.64 3.95
N ARG A 4 -9.89 -7.20 2.97
CA ARG A 4 -8.47 -7.59 2.86
C ARG A 4 -7.79 -6.96 4.07
N ASN A 5 -7.09 -7.78 4.86
CA ASN A 5 -6.27 -7.31 5.98
C ASN A 5 -5.04 -6.57 5.41
N LEU A 6 -5.26 -5.35 4.94
CA LEU A 6 -4.24 -4.48 4.37
C LEU A 6 -3.39 -3.90 5.49
N LYS A 7 -2.08 -3.85 5.25
CA LYS A 7 -1.11 -3.27 6.16
C LYS A 7 -0.37 -2.15 5.44
N VAL A 8 -0.21 -1.03 6.13
CA VAL A 8 0.73 0.03 5.73
C VAL A 8 2.07 -0.33 6.34
N VAL A 9 3.11 -0.33 5.51
CA VAL A 9 4.49 -0.64 5.92
C VAL A 9 5.41 0.39 5.27
N ARG A 10 6.57 0.61 5.89
CA ARG A 10 7.68 1.31 5.25
C ARG A 10 8.32 0.42 4.20
N LEU A 11 8.83 1.04 3.15
CA LEU A 11 9.64 0.38 2.12
C LEU A 11 11.10 0.48 2.52
N ILE A 12 11.86 -0.60 2.31
CA ILE A 12 13.30 -0.62 2.58
C ILE A 12 14.03 0.19 1.49
N GLU A 13 13.67 -0.04 0.23
CA GLU A 13 14.17 0.64 -0.97
C GLU A 13 12.99 1.21 -1.78
N PRO A 14 12.53 2.44 -1.48
CA PRO A 14 11.34 3.02 -2.13
C PRO A 14 11.47 3.18 -3.65
N GLU A 15 12.66 3.54 -4.13
CA GLU A 15 12.97 3.76 -5.55
C GLU A 15 12.63 2.52 -6.40
N MET A 16 12.92 1.32 -5.90
CA MET A 16 12.61 0.07 -6.61
C MET A 16 11.12 -0.15 -6.81
N CYS A 17 10.28 0.33 -5.89
CA CYS A 17 8.84 0.21 -6.02
C CYS A 17 8.27 1.18 -7.07
N LEU A 18 8.95 2.28 -7.39
CA LEU A 18 8.50 3.21 -8.45
C LEU A 18 8.62 2.59 -9.84
N GLU A 19 9.57 1.68 -10.04
CA GLU A 19 9.79 0.97 -11.31
C GLU A 19 9.15 -0.44 -11.32
N CYS A 20 8.55 -0.88 -10.21
CA CYS A 20 8.01 -2.21 -10.08
C CYS A 20 6.64 -2.33 -10.77
N ARG A 21 6.51 -3.27 -11.73
CA ARG A 21 5.23 -3.53 -12.43
C ARG A 21 4.06 -3.94 -11.53
N PHE A 22 4.32 -4.33 -10.28
CA PHE A 22 3.31 -4.74 -9.30
C PHE A 22 2.95 -3.62 -8.32
N ALA A 23 3.67 -2.50 -8.35
CA ALA A 23 3.37 -1.33 -7.56
C ALA A 23 2.35 -0.46 -8.30
N LYS A 24 1.22 -0.21 -7.63
CA LYS A 24 0.23 0.77 -8.08
C LYS A 24 0.20 1.94 -7.10
N THR A 25 -0.34 3.05 -7.54
CA THR A 25 -0.64 4.17 -6.64
C THR A 25 -2.09 4.08 -6.17
N ALA A 26 -2.31 4.33 -4.89
CA ALA A 26 -3.63 4.28 -4.28
C ALA A 26 -3.76 5.35 -3.20
N GLU A 27 -5.00 5.78 -2.93
CA GLU A 27 -5.33 6.55 -1.74
C GLU A 27 -5.65 5.59 -0.60
N VAL A 28 -4.99 5.76 0.54
CA VAL A 28 -5.13 4.91 1.72
C VAL A 28 -5.67 5.74 2.86
N GLU A 29 -6.73 5.24 3.50
CA GLU A 29 -7.23 5.79 4.76
C GLU A 29 -6.48 5.12 5.91
N LEU A 30 -5.75 5.94 6.67
CA LEU A 30 -5.02 5.50 7.87
C LEU A 30 -5.97 5.36 9.06
N ALA A 31 -5.47 4.77 10.15
CA ALA A 31 -6.25 4.54 11.37
C ALA A 31 -6.74 5.84 12.04
N ASP A 32 -6.02 6.94 11.84
CA ASP A 32 -6.40 8.28 12.32
C ASP A 32 -7.46 8.97 11.44
N GLY A 33 -7.88 8.34 10.33
CA GLY A 33 -8.84 8.88 9.37
C GLY A 33 -8.23 9.83 8.34
N SER A 34 -6.91 10.02 8.34
CA SER A 34 -6.22 10.75 7.28
C SER A 34 -6.18 9.94 5.98
N MET A 35 -6.26 10.64 4.85
CA MET A 35 -6.13 10.06 3.51
C MET A 35 -4.76 10.40 2.97
N GLN A 36 -4.00 9.39 2.54
CA GLN A 36 -2.66 9.58 1.98
C GLN A 36 -2.48 8.80 0.68
N ARG A 37 -1.82 9.41 -0.29
CA ARG A 37 -1.41 8.75 -1.53
C ARG A 37 -0.17 7.89 -1.26
N MET A 38 -0.28 6.59 -1.49
CA MET A 38 0.76 5.61 -1.17
C MET A 38 0.93 4.59 -2.30
N ILE A 39 2.05 3.85 -2.25
CA ILE A 39 2.28 2.70 -3.12
C ILE A 39 1.51 1.49 -2.57
N HIS A 40 0.59 0.97 -3.36
CA HIS A 40 -0.06 -0.31 -3.14
C HIS A 40 0.72 -1.41 -3.86
N CYS A 41 1.41 -2.24 -3.08
CA CYS A 41 2.13 -3.39 -3.60
C CYS A 41 1.20 -4.60 -3.71
N LEU A 42 1.02 -5.12 -4.93
CA LEU A 42 0.16 -6.28 -5.20
C LEU A 42 0.90 -7.63 -5.11
N ARG A 43 2.22 -7.60 -4.88
CA ARG A 43 3.05 -8.78 -4.78
C ARG A 43 3.00 -9.34 -3.35
N LEU A 44 2.42 -10.51 -3.15
CA LEU A 44 2.19 -11.09 -1.81
C LEU A 44 3.47 -11.61 -1.12
N ASP A 45 4.56 -11.79 -1.87
CA ASP A 45 5.86 -12.31 -1.44
C ASP A 45 6.99 -11.26 -1.57
N CYS A 46 6.65 -9.97 -1.52
CA CYS A 46 7.66 -8.90 -1.63
C CYS A 46 8.54 -8.84 -0.38
N ASP A 47 9.85 -8.79 -0.59
CA ASP A 47 10.88 -8.66 0.45
C ASP A 47 11.24 -7.20 0.76
N ASN A 48 10.81 -6.25 -0.07
CA ASN A 48 11.06 -4.82 0.11
C ASN A 48 10.19 -4.16 1.22
N TRP A 49 9.51 -4.96 2.04
CA TRP A 49 8.62 -4.49 3.10
C TRP A 49 9.29 -4.58 4.46
N ASP A 50 9.32 -3.46 5.18
CA ASP A 50 9.69 -3.48 6.59
C ASP A 50 8.46 -3.82 7.46
N TYR A 51 8.24 -5.12 7.69
CA TYR A 51 7.13 -5.59 8.53
C TYR A 51 7.18 -5.14 9.99
N SER A 52 8.35 -4.69 10.49
CA SER A 52 8.43 -4.16 11.85
C SER A 52 7.66 -2.84 12.01
N SER A 53 7.39 -2.17 10.88
CA SER A 53 6.62 -0.92 10.79
C SER A 53 5.14 -1.11 10.43
N ALA A 54 4.62 -2.35 10.51
CA ALA A 54 3.29 -2.66 10.03
C ALA A 54 2.16 -2.03 10.86
N GLU A 55 1.36 -1.20 10.20
CA GLU A 55 0.16 -0.56 10.75
C GLU A 55 -1.09 -0.98 9.96
N ALA A 56 -2.26 -0.93 10.59
CA ALA A 56 -3.51 -1.29 9.93
C ALA A 56 -3.97 -0.17 8.98
N ALA A 57 -4.29 -0.53 7.73
CA ALA A 57 -5.03 0.35 6.83
C ALA A 57 -6.54 0.20 7.08
N LYS A 58 -7.28 1.31 7.06
CA LYS A 58 -8.73 1.29 7.23
C LYS A 58 -9.44 1.03 5.90
N SER A 59 -9.02 1.71 4.84
CA SER A 59 -9.54 1.50 3.49
C SER A 59 -8.48 1.86 2.43
N ILE A 60 -8.67 1.36 1.21
CA ILE A 60 -7.82 1.66 0.05
C ILE A 60 -8.70 1.94 -1.16
N ILE A 61 -8.30 2.93 -1.95
CA ILE A 61 -8.91 3.29 -3.23
C ILE A 61 -7.80 3.25 -4.28
N ASP A 62 -7.78 2.20 -5.09
CA ASP A 62 -6.85 2.08 -6.22
C ASP A 62 -7.20 3.13 -7.28
N GLU A 63 -6.23 3.94 -7.71
CA GLU A 63 -6.46 4.98 -8.74
C GLU A 63 -6.90 4.39 -10.09
N ASP A 64 -6.57 3.12 -10.34
CA ASP A 64 -6.88 2.37 -11.56
C ASP A 64 -8.36 1.92 -11.65
N GLN A 65 -9.12 1.97 -10.55
CA GLN A 65 -10.55 1.65 -10.50
C GLN A 65 -11.45 2.87 -10.76
N ALA A 66 -10.87 4.04 -11.05
CA ALA A 66 -11.59 5.31 -11.24
C ALA A 66 -11.86 5.68 -12.72
N ALA A 67 -11.71 4.74 -13.66
CA ALA A 67 -11.92 4.95 -15.11
C ALA A 67 -13.02 4.05 -15.69
#